data_AF-A0A380U3V0-F1
#
_entry.id   AF-A0A380U3V0-F1
#
_cell.length_a   1.000
_cell.length_b   1.000
_cell.length_c   1.000
_cell.angle_alpha   90.00
_cell.angle_beta   90.00
_cell.angle_gamma   90.00
#
_symmetry.space_group_name_H-M   'P 1'
#
loop_
_entity.id
_entity.type
_entity.pdbx_description
1 polymer ?
#
loop_
_entity_poly.entity_id
_entity_poly.type
_entity_poly.pdbx_seq_one_letter_code
_entity_poly.pdbx_strand_id
1 'polypeptide(L)'
;MFALALYQLKQHEQAFEALQQALETLMPTQAVRVILDEDPLIWDILSGLSQHLSRQKQKHTVVLLEYIQQLQKLNQAESSAEALIGSSGLEALSKREVQILEKLSRGCTDAEISESIFLSINTVKWHLRKIYNKLQVRSQMEAVNEAKKQGLIE
;
A
#
# COMPACT_ATOMS: atom_id res chain seq x y z
N MET A 1 1.01 10.62 -8.25
CA MET A 1 1.35 10.29 -9.67
C MET A 1 2.70 10.84 -10.15
N PHE A 2 3.05 12.11 -9.93
CA PHE A 2 4.31 12.68 -10.46
C PHE A 2 5.61 12.04 -9.89
N ALA A 3 5.71 11.89 -8.56
CA ALA A 3 6.87 11.24 -7.93
C ALA A 3 7.03 9.76 -8.33
N LEU A 4 5.92 9.04 -8.53
CA LEU A 4 5.91 7.65 -9.01
C LEU A 4 6.45 7.53 -10.43
N ALA A 5 6.05 8.44 -11.33
CA ALA A 5 6.54 8.45 -12.71
C ALA A 5 8.05 8.69 -12.76
N LEU A 6 8.57 9.64 -11.97
CA LEU A 6 10.01 9.91 -11.88
C LEU A 6 10.81 8.72 -11.34
N TYR A 7 10.25 8.02 -10.34
CA TYR A 7 10.90 6.84 -9.78
C TYR A 7 10.99 5.68 -10.77
N GLN A 8 9.94 5.46 -11.58
CA GLN A 8 9.96 4.46 -12.66
C GLN A 8 10.96 4.80 -13.77
N LEU A 9 11.22 6.09 -14.01
CA LEU A 9 12.26 6.56 -14.94
C LEU A 9 13.68 6.50 -14.35
N LYS A 10 13.88 5.87 -13.18
CA LYS A 10 15.15 5.80 -12.43
C LYS A 10 15.72 7.16 -12.03
N GLN A 11 14.91 8.21 -12.05
CA GLN A 11 15.30 9.55 -11.63
C GLN A 11 15.05 9.69 -10.11
N HIS A 12 15.79 8.92 -9.33
CA HIS A 12 15.53 8.74 -7.90
C HIS A 12 15.64 10.06 -7.11
N GLU A 13 16.61 10.94 -7.42
CA GLU A 13 16.71 12.23 -6.73
C GLU A 13 15.51 13.14 -6.98
N GLN A 14 15.06 13.25 -8.24
CA GLN A 14 13.89 14.07 -8.57
C GLN A 14 12.59 13.48 -8.00
N ALA A 15 12.49 12.15 -7.95
CA ALA A 15 11.37 11.47 -7.30
C ALA A 15 11.32 11.78 -5.79
N PHE A 16 12.48 11.82 -5.14
CA PHE A 16 12.60 12.17 -3.72
C PHE A 16 12.25 13.63 -3.45
N GLU A 17 12.75 14.58 -4.25
CA GLU A 17 12.38 16.00 -4.12
C GLU A 17 10.89 16.23 -4.33
N ALA A 18 10.31 15.62 -5.37
CA ALA A 18 8.88 15.74 -5.66
C ALA A 18 8.01 15.17 -4.52
N LEU A 19 8.41 14.04 -3.93
CA LEU A 19 7.69 13.45 -2.81
C LEU A 19 7.87 14.29 -1.53
N GLN A 20 9.07 14.80 -1.28
CA GLN A 20 9.34 15.69 -0.15
C GLN A 20 8.46 16.94 -0.21
N GLN A 21 8.42 17.64 -1.35
CA GLN A 21 7.57 18.82 -1.52
C GLN A 21 6.09 18.50 -1.33
N ALA A 22 5.63 17.37 -1.87
CA ALA A 22 4.23 16.94 -1.69
C ALA A 22 3.92 16.70 -0.21
N LEU A 23 4.78 15.99 0.53
CA LEU A 23 4.58 15.72 1.95
C LEU A 23 4.64 17.00 2.79
N GLU A 24 5.58 17.90 2.53
CA GLU A 24 5.66 19.20 3.21
C GLU A 24 4.39 20.03 3.04
N THR A 25 3.79 19.99 1.85
CA THR A 25 2.52 20.69 1.54
C THR A 25 1.33 20.02 2.22
N LEU A 26 1.39 18.70 2.42
CA LEU A 26 0.32 17.88 2.98
C LEU A 26 0.42 17.68 4.50
N MET A 27 1.56 18.00 5.14
CA MET A 27 1.77 17.89 6.59
C MET A 27 0.68 18.51 7.48
N PRO A 28 0.00 19.62 7.11
CA PRO A 28 -1.13 20.12 7.90
C PRO A 28 -2.43 19.31 7.75
N THR A 29 -2.46 18.25 6.94
CA THR A 29 -3.66 17.45 6.66
C THR A 29 -3.44 15.96 6.96
N GLN A 30 -4.45 15.30 7.54
CA GLN A 30 -4.45 13.83 7.70
C GLN A 30 -4.62 13.07 6.36
N ALA A 31 -4.63 13.79 5.22
CA ALA A 31 -4.90 13.25 3.89
C ALA A 31 -3.76 12.40 3.31
N VAL A 32 -2.57 12.43 3.92
CA VAL A 32 -1.39 11.68 3.45
C VAL A 32 -1.70 10.19 3.37
N ARG A 33 -2.49 9.64 4.28
CA ARG A 33 -2.83 8.21 4.27
C ARG A 33 -3.57 7.77 3.00
N VAL A 34 -4.55 8.56 2.58
CA VAL A 34 -5.34 8.28 1.36
C VAL A 34 -4.43 8.19 0.14
N ILE A 35 -3.44 9.08 0.06
CA ILE A 35 -2.47 9.15 -1.05
C ILE A 35 -1.42 8.03 -0.97
N LEU A 36 -0.99 7.65 0.25
CA LEU A 36 -0.01 6.58 0.47
C LEU A 36 -0.60 5.19 0.28
N ASP A 37 -1.91 5.04 0.47
CA ASP A 37 -2.62 3.79 0.20
C ASP A 37 -2.91 3.59 -1.30
N GLU A 38 -2.64 4.59 -2.16
CA GLU A 38 -2.92 4.51 -3.60
C GLU A 38 -1.89 3.71 -4.40
N ASP A 39 -0.62 3.63 -3.98
CA ASP A 39 0.40 2.85 -4.69
C ASP A 39 1.52 2.29 -3.78
N PRO A 40 1.74 0.96 -3.77
CA PRO A 40 2.77 0.30 -2.97
C PRO A 40 4.18 0.81 -3.25
N LEU A 41 4.46 1.26 -4.48
CA LEU A 41 5.75 1.85 -4.84
C LEU A 41 6.01 3.14 -4.06
N ILE A 42 4.98 3.85 -3.58
CA ILE A 42 5.17 5.03 -2.75
C ILE A 42 5.85 4.65 -1.43
N TRP A 43 5.55 3.48 -0.86
CA TRP A 43 6.22 3.01 0.35
C TRP A 43 7.70 2.70 0.10
N ASP A 44 8.05 2.19 -1.09
CA ASP A 44 9.45 2.01 -1.49
C ASP A 44 10.15 3.37 -1.62
N ILE A 45 9.52 4.35 -2.27
CA ILE A 45 10.06 5.72 -2.40
C ILE A 45 10.20 6.38 -1.02
N LEU A 46 9.21 6.24 -0.13
CA LEU A 46 9.26 6.74 1.25
C LEU A 46 10.41 6.10 2.04
N SER A 47 10.63 4.79 1.88
CA SER A 47 11.74 4.09 2.53
C SER A 47 13.09 4.65 2.06
N GLY A 48 13.26 4.82 0.75
CA GLY A 48 14.48 5.40 0.15
C GLY A 48 14.68 6.86 0.57
N LEU A 49 13.61 7.65 0.58
CA LEU A 49 13.61 9.03 1.04
C LEU A 49 14.02 9.10 2.51
N SER A 50 13.45 8.27 3.39
CA SER A 50 13.82 8.25 4.82
C SER A 50 15.31 7.95 5.05
N GLN A 51 15.89 7.07 4.23
CA GLN A 51 17.31 6.71 4.30
C GLN A 51 18.21 7.82 3.75
N HIS A 52 17.78 8.50 2.68
CA HIS A 52 18.47 9.65 2.11
C HIS A 52 18.47 10.85 3.09
N LEU A 53 17.30 11.14 3.66
CA LEU A 53 17.08 12.19 4.64
C LEU A 53 17.86 11.95 5.95
N SER A 54 18.00 10.69 6.39
CA SER A 54 18.83 10.34 7.56
C SER A 54 20.32 10.70 7.38
N ARG A 55 20.81 10.81 6.14
CA ARG A 55 22.19 11.19 5.83
C ARG A 55 22.38 12.72 5.77
N GLN A 56 21.33 13.47 5.45
CA GLN A 56 21.36 14.93 5.45
C GLN A 56 20.99 15.46 6.84
N LYS A 57 21.98 15.88 7.64
CA LYS A 57 21.79 16.42 9.01
C LYS A 57 21.18 17.85 9.04
N GLN A 58 20.06 18.09 8.36
CA GLN A 58 19.36 19.38 8.39
C GLN A 58 18.15 19.35 9.33
N LYS A 59 17.85 20.48 9.99
CA LYS A 59 16.74 20.58 10.96
C LYS A 59 15.35 20.33 10.34
N HIS A 60 15.12 20.79 9.10
CA HIS A 60 13.85 20.59 8.39
C HIS A 60 13.59 19.11 8.10
N THR A 61 14.67 18.37 7.87
CA THR A 61 14.66 16.94 7.58
C THR A 61 14.25 16.09 8.79
N VAL A 62 14.49 16.56 10.01
CA VAL A 62 14.16 15.80 11.24
C VAL A 62 12.65 15.63 11.42
N VAL A 63 11.88 16.71 11.23
CA VAL A 63 10.41 16.67 11.39
C VAL A 63 9.76 15.77 10.35
N LEU A 64 10.22 15.87 9.10
CA LEU A 64 9.73 15.02 8.01
C LEU A 64 10.11 13.54 8.23
N LEU A 65 11.31 13.28 8.74
CA LEU A 65 11.74 11.92 9.09
C LEU A 65 10.86 11.31 10.18
N GLU A 66 10.58 12.05 11.27
CA GLU A 66 9.69 11.61 12.34
C GLU A 66 8.28 11.30 11.81
N TYR A 67 7.77 12.17 10.92
CA TYR A 67 6.49 11.96 10.28
C TYR A 67 6.45 10.69 9.40
N ILE A 68 7.46 10.48 8.55
CA ILE A 68 7.58 9.28 7.72
C ILE A 68 7.69 8.02 8.59
N GLN A 69 8.45 8.06 9.68
CA GLN A 69 8.56 6.95 10.62
C GLN A 69 7.23 6.64 11.31
N GLN A 70 6.44 7.66 11.65
CA GLN A 70 5.10 7.48 12.22
C GLN A 70 4.15 6.81 11.22
N LEU A 71 4.17 7.23 9.95
CA LEU A 71 3.39 6.60 8.88
C LEU A 71 3.78 5.13 8.66
N GLN A 72 5.07 4.82 8.68
CA GLN A 72 5.56 3.44 8.58
C GLN A 72 5.13 2.58 9.78
N LYS A 73 5.17 3.13 11.01
CA LYS A 73 4.68 2.43 12.20
C LYS A 73 3.19 2.15 12.13
N LEU A 74 2.38 3.10 11.65
CA LEU A 74 0.93 2.91 11.49
C LEU A 74 0.61 1.81 10.46
N ASN A 75 1.34 1.78 9.34
CA ASN A 75 1.20 0.72 8.33
C ASN A 75 1.60 -0.67 8.87
N GLN A 76 2.71 -0.73 9.63
CA GLN A 76 3.15 -1.96 10.30
C GLN A 76 2.18 -2.40 11.41
N ALA A 77 1.62 -1.46 12.17
CA ALA A 77 0.66 -1.73 13.23
C ALA A 77 -0.69 -2.22 12.70
N GLU A 78 -1.16 -1.71 11.56
CA GLU A 78 -2.35 -2.28 10.89
C GLU A 78 -2.07 -3.69 10.37
N SER A 79 -0.94 -3.90 9.69
CA SER A 79 -0.54 -5.25 9.29
C SER A 79 -0.39 -6.21 10.49
N SER A 80 0.09 -5.71 11.63
CA SER A 80 0.30 -6.53 12.84
C SER A 80 -0.99 -6.76 13.64
N ALA A 81 -1.89 -5.77 13.71
CA ALA A 81 -3.20 -5.91 14.36
C ALA A 81 -4.10 -6.88 13.57
N GLU A 82 -3.99 -6.87 12.24
CA GLU A 82 -4.61 -7.87 11.36
C GLU A 82 -4.02 -9.27 11.58
N ALA A 83 -2.71 -9.37 11.81
CA ALA A 83 -2.04 -10.64 12.11
C ALA A 83 -2.44 -11.24 13.48
N LEU A 84 -2.69 -10.40 14.50
CA LEU A 84 -3.08 -10.85 15.85
C LEU A 84 -4.51 -11.40 15.93
N ILE A 85 -5.41 -10.96 15.05
CA ILE A 85 -6.78 -11.50 14.94
C ILE A 85 -6.77 -12.87 14.24
N GLY A 86 -5.72 -13.19 13.47
CA GLY A 86 -5.52 -14.46 12.76
C GLY A 86 -4.85 -15.57 13.59
N SER A 87 -5.31 -15.81 14.83
CA SER A 87 -4.82 -16.91 15.69
C SER A 87 -5.33 -18.29 15.22
N SER A 88 -5.16 -18.58 13.92
CA SER A 88 -5.47 -19.83 13.23
C SER A 88 -4.57 -19.99 11.99
N GLY A 89 -3.25 -19.84 12.13
CA GLY A 89 -2.25 -20.28 11.13
C GLY A 89 -2.22 -19.59 9.76
N LEU A 90 -3.16 -18.69 9.46
CA LEU A 90 -3.24 -17.90 8.22
C LEU A 90 -3.45 -16.43 8.60
N GLU A 91 -2.63 -15.54 8.04
CA GLU A 91 -2.80 -14.09 8.21
C GLU A 91 -4.17 -13.67 7.67
N ALA A 92 -4.95 -12.97 8.49
CA ALA A 92 -6.26 -12.48 8.07
C ALA A 92 -6.15 -11.47 6.92
N LEU A 93 -7.12 -11.50 6.02
CA LEU A 93 -7.24 -10.50 4.97
C LEU A 93 -7.67 -9.16 5.55
N SER A 94 -7.08 -8.07 5.05
CA SER A 94 -7.52 -6.72 5.39
C SER A 94 -8.88 -6.41 4.77
N LYS A 95 -9.58 -5.40 5.29
CA LYS A 95 -10.84 -4.91 4.69
C LYS A 95 -10.69 -4.59 3.20
N ARG A 96 -9.52 -4.07 2.82
CA ARG A 96 -9.23 -3.70 1.44
C ARG A 96 -9.06 -4.93 0.55
N GLU A 97 -8.37 -5.94 1.06
CA GLU A 97 -8.17 -7.21 0.37
C GLU A 97 -9.50 -7.96 0.16
N VAL A 98 -10.41 -7.92 1.15
CA VAL A 98 -11.76 -8.47 1.02
C VAL A 98 -12.56 -7.75 -0.07
N GLN A 99 -12.55 -6.41 -0.10
CA GLN A 99 -13.21 -5.63 -1.15
C GLN A 99 -12.70 -6.00 -2.55
N ILE A 100 -11.39 -6.20 -2.70
CA ILE A 100 -10.78 -6.60 -3.97
C ILE A 100 -11.26 -8.01 -4.35
N LEU A 101 -11.29 -8.95 -3.41
CA LEU A 101 -11.80 -10.31 -3.62
C LEU A 101 -13.28 -10.35 -4.01
N GLU A 102 -14.13 -9.53 -3.40
CA GLU A 102 -15.55 -9.41 -3.77
C GLU A 102 -15.73 -8.93 -5.22
N LYS A 103 -14.89 -8.00 -5.67
CA LYS A 103 -14.93 -7.53 -7.06
C LYS A 103 -14.42 -8.60 -8.02
N LEU A 104 -13.36 -9.32 -7.64
CA LEU A 104 -12.83 -10.44 -8.42
C LEU A 104 -13.85 -11.56 -8.54
N SER A 105 -14.63 -11.86 -7.49
CA SER A 105 -15.66 -12.90 -7.52
C SER A 105 -16.82 -12.55 -8.46
N ARG A 106 -17.02 -11.26 -8.72
CA ARG A 106 -17.99 -10.74 -9.71
C ARG A 106 -17.44 -10.69 -11.15
N GLY A 107 -16.20 -11.12 -11.36
CA GLY A 107 -15.56 -11.13 -12.67
C GLY A 107 -15.00 -9.79 -13.11
N CYS A 108 -14.86 -8.80 -12.20
CA CYS A 108 -14.22 -7.53 -12.54
C CYS A 108 -12.74 -7.72 -12.89
N THR A 109 -12.29 -7.01 -13.91
CA THR A 109 -10.89 -6.90 -14.30
C THR A 109 -10.11 -6.00 -13.35
N ASP A 110 -8.77 -6.10 -13.33
CA ASP A 110 -7.91 -5.22 -12.52
C ASP A 110 -8.20 -3.72 -12.75
N ALA A 111 -8.56 -3.34 -13.98
CA ALA A 111 -8.93 -1.97 -14.36
C ALA A 111 -10.28 -1.54 -13.76
N GLU A 112 -11.30 -2.37 -13.86
CA GLU A 112 -12.62 -2.08 -13.27
C GLU A 112 -12.56 -2.07 -11.74
N ILE A 113 -11.74 -2.94 -11.15
CA ILE A 113 -11.48 -2.92 -9.71
C ILE A 113 -10.83 -1.58 -9.36
N SER A 114 -9.72 -1.24 -10.03
CA SER A 114 -8.98 0.02 -9.87
C SER A 114 -9.91 1.23 -9.89
N GLU A 115 -10.81 1.33 -10.85
CA GLU A 115 -11.81 2.40 -10.93
C GLU A 115 -12.83 2.35 -9.80
N SER A 116 -13.40 1.17 -9.52
CA SER A 116 -14.52 1.03 -8.59
C SER A 116 -14.15 1.29 -7.13
N ILE A 117 -12.88 1.13 -6.78
CA ILE A 117 -12.39 1.36 -5.42
C ILE A 117 -11.35 2.49 -5.34
N PHE A 118 -11.14 3.25 -6.41
CA PHE A 118 -10.18 4.36 -6.48
C PHE A 118 -8.74 3.93 -6.10
N LEU A 119 -8.23 2.88 -6.75
CA LEU A 119 -6.82 2.46 -6.69
C LEU A 119 -6.18 2.56 -8.07
N SER A 120 -4.85 2.56 -8.14
CA SER A 120 -4.16 2.27 -9.40
C SER A 120 -4.23 0.77 -9.75
N ILE A 121 -4.13 0.44 -11.04
CA ILE A 121 -4.07 -0.96 -11.50
C ILE A 121 -2.89 -1.72 -10.85
N ASN A 122 -1.74 -1.05 -10.66
CA ASN A 122 -0.58 -1.65 -10.04
C ASN A 122 -0.83 -2.01 -8.56
N THR A 123 -1.61 -1.19 -7.87
CA THR A 123 -1.99 -1.38 -6.47
C THR A 123 -2.96 -2.53 -6.31
N VAL A 124 -3.94 -2.65 -7.22
CA VAL A 124 -4.79 -3.84 -7.29
C VAL A 124 -3.94 -5.10 -7.46
N LYS A 125 -2.97 -5.09 -8.39
CA LYS A 125 -2.06 -6.23 -8.61
C LYS A 125 -1.18 -6.55 -7.40
N TRP A 126 -0.77 -5.55 -6.63
CA TRP A 126 -0.02 -5.77 -5.41
C TRP A 126 -0.88 -6.37 -4.30
N HIS A 127 -2.08 -5.85 -4.07
CA HIS A 127 -3.03 -6.44 -3.12
C HIS A 127 -3.37 -7.87 -3.52
N LEU A 128 -3.54 -8.15 -4.81
CA LEU A 128 -3.72 -9.51 -5.33
C LEU A 128 -2.57 -10.44 -4.92
N ARG A 129 -1.32 -9.99 -5.03
CA ARG A 129 -0.17 -10.80 -4.57
C ARG A 129 -0.21 -11.05 -3.06
N LYS A 130 -0.59 -10.06 -2.26
CA LYS A 130 -0.76 -10.21 -0.81
C LYS A 130 -1.87 -11.20 -0.49
N ILE A 131 -3.03 -11.07 -1.13
CA ILE A 131 -4.16 -12.01 -1.03
C ILE A 131 -3.70 -13.42 -1.36
N TYR A 132 -2.99 -13.62 -2.47
CA TYR A 132 -2.53 -14.95 -2.88
C TYR A 132 -1.57 -15.56 -1.86
N ASN A 133 -0.64 -14.76 -1.32
CA ASN A 133 0.25 -15.21 -0.27
C ASN A 133 -0.50 -15.53 1.04
N LYS A 134 -1.46 -14.70 1.45
CA LYS A 134 -2.25 -14.91 2.66
C LYS A 134 -3.15 -16.14 2.57
N LEU A 135 -3.78 -16.36 1.41
CA LEU A 135 -4.61 -17.53 1.13
C LEU A 135 -3.82 -18.77 0.71
N GLN A 136 -2.49 -18.66 0.53
CA GLN A 136 -1.61 -19.74 0.06
C GLN A 136 -2.04 -20.34 -1.29
N VAL A 137 -2.49 -19.49 -2.20
CA VAL A 137 -2.97 -19.83 -3.55
C VAL A 137 -2.09 -19.23 -4.64
N ARG A 138 -2.24 -19.69 -5.88
CA ARG A 138 -1.42 -19.25 -7.02
C ARG A 138 -2.21 -18.61 -8.15
N SER A 139 -3.54 -18.69 -8.12
CA SER A 139 -4.40 -18.12 -9.16
C SER A 139 -5.57 -17.33 -8.59
N GLN A 140 -6.10 -16.42 -9.41
CA GLN A 140 -7.30 -15.64 -9.08
C GLN A 140 -8.49 -16.55 -8.75
N MET A 141 -8.67 -17.61 -9.54
CA MET A 141 -9.77 -18.55 -9.36
C MET A 141 -9.63 -19.33 -8.05
N GLU A 142 -8.42 -19.78 -7.71
CA GLU A 142 -8.14 -20.39 -6.40
C GLU A 142 -8.40 -19.42 -5.26
N ALA A 143 -8.00 -18.15 -5.39
CA ALA A 143 -8.22 -17.13 -4.37
C ALA A 143 -9.71 -16.89 -4.10
N VAL A 144 -10.53 -16.77 -5.15
CA VAL A 144 -11.98 -16.62 -5.02
C VAL A 144 -12.61 -17.86 -4.37
N ASN A 145 -12.23 -19.06 -4.81
CA ASN A 145 -12.77 -20.30 -4.28
C ASN A 145 -12.41 -20.49 -2.80
N GLU A 146 -11.15 -20.23 -2.44
CA GLU A 146 -10.68 -20.34 -1.05
C GLU A 146 -11.33 -19.28 -0.16
N ALA A 147 -11.48 -18.04 -0.64
CA ALA A 147 -12.16 -16.99 0.10
C ALA A 147 -13.65 -17.30 0.34
N LYS A 148 -14.36 -17.87 -0.65
CA LYS A 148 -15.74 -18.36 -0.47
C LYS A 148 -15.82 -19.51 0.52
N LYS A 149 -14.90 -20.48 0.42
CA LYS A 149 -14.83 -21.64 1.33
C LYS A 149 -14.60 -21.23 2.77
N GLN A 150 -13.80 -20.18 2.99
CA GLN A 150 -13.55 -19.59 4.31
C GLN A 150 -14.66 -18.62 4.78
N GLY A 151 -15.69 -18.39 3.97
CA GLY A 151 -16.80 -17.48 4.29
C GLY A 151 -16.39 -16.00 4.33
N LEU A 152 -15.28 -15.64 3.67
CA LEU A 152 -14.77 -14.27 3.62
C LEU A 152 -15.53 -13.40 2.61
N ILE A 153 -16.12 -14.03 1.59
CA ILE A 153 -16.89 -13.42 0.51
C ILE A 153 -18.04 -14.35 0.07
N GLU A 154 -19.04 -13.80 -0.62
CA GLU A 154 -20.19 -14.54 -1.19
C GLU A 154 -19.95 -15.08 -2.61
#